data_AF-A0A9D4JL96-F1
#
_entry.id   AF-A0A9D4JL96-F1
#
_cell.length_a   1.000
_cell.length_b   1.000
_cell.length_c   1.000
_cell.angle_alpha   90.00
_cell.angle_beta   90.00
_cell.angle_gamma   90.00
#
_symmetry.space_group_name_H-M   'P 1'
#
loop_
_entity.id
_entity.type
_entity.pdbx_description
1 polymer ?
#
loop_
_entity_poly.entity_id
_entity_poly.type
_entity_poly.pdbx_seq_one_letter_code
_entity_poly.pdbx_strand_id
1 'polypeptide(L)'
;MSSIAGSTRTERTFLFKEGQLVTDVNCKAIFDGDHNEIERANLLTKTIVRQYLQPSAYQQLAQNCSSFILHRGYITIPMSEMEREFPVAFSILMYKDIEMFERLLRAIYRPQNLYCIHVDAKASDDIFNAVVAITKCFGNVFMASQRIRVKWGKLSVLTPELVCMEDLLHRSSKWKYFINLTGQEFPLKSNFELVKILTAFNGSNDAEYAVRRYTA
;
A
#
# COMPACT_ATOMS: atom_id res chain seq x y z
N MET A 1 -26.53 16.12 -25.36
CA MET A 1 -25.76 15.23 -26.26
C MET A 1 -24.44 15.93 -26.58
N SER A 2 -23.40 15.60 -25.83
CA SER A 2 -22.02 15.95 -26.18
C SER A 2 -21.15 14.87 -25.55
N SER A 3 -20.83 13.88 -26.38
CA SER A 3 -19.94 12.76 -26.05
C SER A 3 -18.54 13.28 -25.75
N ILE A 4 -17.93 12.81 -24.66
CA ILE A 4 -16.47 12.78 -24.55
C ILE A 4 -16.08 11.32 -24.69
N ALA A 5 -15.77 10.97 -25.93
CA ALA A 5 -15.23 9.70 -26.34
C ALA A 5 -13.75 9.60 -25.91
N GLY A 6 -13.36 8.41 -25.46
CA GLY A 6 -12.02 7.84 -25.65
C GLY A 6 -10.83 8.61 -25.08
N SER A 7 -10.53 8.41 -23.80
CA SER A 7 -9.16 8.65 -23.30
C SER A 7 -8.20 7.69 -23.99
N THR A 8 -7.40 8.24 -24.90
CA THR A 8 -6.39 7.53 -25.68
C THR A 8 -5.24 7.04 -24.80
N ARG A 9 -4.71 5.87 -25.14
CA ARG A 9 -3.58 5.14 -24.51
C ARG A 9 -2.31 5.99 -24.25
N THR A 10 -2.20 7.15 -24.89
CA THR A 10 -1.04 8.05 -24.93
C THR A 10 -0.87 8.97 -23.69
N GLU A 11 -1.88 9.10 -22.81
CA GLU A 11 -1.77 9.97 -21.61
C GLU A 11 -1.20 9.28 -20.37
N ARG A 12 -0.98 7.95 -20.41
CA ARG A 12 -0.51 7.17 -19.24
C ARG A 12 1.01 7.01 -19.16
N THR A 13 1.75 7.58 -20.12
CA THR A 13 3.22 7.54 -20.19
C THR A 13 3.91 8.17 -18.98
N PHE A 14 3.17 8.97 -18.19
CA PHE A 14 3.66 9.57 -16.95
C PHE A 14 3.77 8.59 -15.76
N LEU A 15 3.13 7.42 -15.83
CA LEU A 15 3.05 6.49 -14.68
C LEU A 15 4.29 5.62 -14.51
N PHE A 16 5.10 5.43 -15.56
CA PHE A 16 6.23 4.51 -15.53
C PHE A 16 7.39 5.10 -16.35
N LYS A 17 8.43 5.61 -15.67
CA LYS A 17 9.68 6.01 -16.35
C LYS A 17 10.50 4.77 -16.74
N GLU A 18 11.37 4.94 -17.74
CA GLU A 18 12.40 3.96 -18.13
C GLU A 18 13.18 3.47 -16.90
N GLY A 19 13.35 2.15 -16.78
CA GLY A 19 14.01 1.49 -15.65
C GLY A 19 13.10 0.93 -14.55
N GLN A 20 11.79 1.21 -14.57
CA GLN A 20 10.81 0.57 -13.66
C GLN A 20 10.07 -0.63 -14.28
N LEU A 21 10.20 -0.82 -15.59
CA LEU A 21 9.57 -1.93 -16.29
C LEU A 21 10.46 -3.17 -16.16
N VAL A 22 9.86 -4.26 -15.70
CA VAL A 22 10.52 -5.56 -15.68
C VAL A 22 10.55 -6.07 -17.12
N THR A 23 11.74 -6.17 -17.69
CA THR A 23 11.95 -6.65 -19.07
C THR A 23 12.40 -8.10 -19.14
N ASP A 24 12.92 -8.65 -18.03
CA ASP A 24 13.46 -10.01 -17.98
C ASP A 24 12.36 -11.08 -18.03
N VAL A 25 11.12 -10.71 -17.68
CA VAL A 25 9.94 -11.58 -17.71
C VAL A 25 8.77 -10.95 -18.44
N ASN A 26 8.01 -11.77 -19.15
CA ASN A 26 6.75 -11.41 -19.77
C ASN A 26 5.63 -11.53 -18.73
N CYS A 27 5.39 -10.44 -17.98
CA CYS A 27 4.34 -10.41 -16.97
C CYS A 27 2.96 -10.79 -17.51
N LYS A 28 2.63 -10.42 -18.75
CA LYS A 28 1.33 -10.76 -19.34
C LYS A 28 1.16 -12.28 -19.46
N ALA A 29 2.15 -12.98 -20.00
CA ALA A 29 2.09 -14.43 -20.13
C ALA A 29 2.00 -15.13 -18.75
N ILE A 30 2.67 -14.59 -17.73
CA ILE A 30 2.54 -15.09 -16.35
C ILE A 30 1.10 -14.94 -15.84
N PHE A 31 0.48 -13.77 -16.00
CA PHE A 31 -0.91 -13.54 -15.57
C PHE A 31 -1.93 -14.35 -16.38
N ASP A 32 -1.64 -14.65 -17.64
CA ASP A 32 -2.47 -15.50 -18.49
C ASP A 32 -2.29 -17.00 -18.18
N GLY A 33 -1.35 -17.37 -17.31
CA GLY A 33 -1.12 -18.77 -16.90
C GLY A 33 -0.20 -19.57 -17.82
N ASP A 34 0.65 -18.93 -18.62
CA ASP A 34 1.63 -19.62 -19.47
C ASP A 34 2.66 -20.37 -18.59
N HIS A 35 2.55 -21.70 -18.59
CA HIS A 35 3.42 -22.57 -17.79
C HIS A 35 4.91 -22.41 -18.12
N ASN A 36 5.27 -22.21 -19.40
CA ASN A 36 6.66 -22.10 -19.82
C ASN A 36 7.28 -20.81 -19.30
N GLU A 37 6.54 -19.70 -19.39
CA GLU A 37 7.00 -18.41 -18.89
C GLU A 37 7.08 -18.39 -17.36
N ILE A 38 6.11 -19.02 -16.67
CA ILE A 38 6.13 -19.17 -15.21
C ILE A 38 7.35 -19.97 -14.76
N GLU A 39 7.65 -21.09 -15.42
CA GLU A 39 8.84 -21.89 -15.11
C GLU A 39 10.12 -21.09 -15.34
N ARG A 40 10.21 -20.38 -16.47
CA ARG A 40 11.35 -19.50 -16.77
C ARG A 40 11.53 -18.41 -15.73
N ALA A 41 10.46 -17.74 -15.31
CA ALA A 41 10.49 -16.74 -14.26
C ALA A 41 10.95 -17.32 -12.91
N ASN A 42 10.50 -18.54 -12.57
CA ASN A 42 10.94 -19.26 -11.37
C ASN A 42 12.42 -19.68 -11.40
N LEU A 43 12.97 -19.92 -12.59
CA LEU A 43 14.42 -20.15 -12.74
C LEU A 43 15.19 -18.85 -12.53
N LEU A 44 14.73 -17.74 -13.12
CA LEU A 44 15.36 -16.44 -12.96
C LEU A 44 15.43 -15.99 -11.50
N THR A 45 14.40 -16.23 -10.69
CA THR A 45 14.42 -15.89 -9.25
C THR A 45 15.47 -16.68 -8.46
N LYS A 46 15.90 -17.85 -8.96
CA LYS A 46 16.97 -18.65 -8.36
C LYS A 46 18.36 -18.23 -8.85
N THR A 47 18.46 -17.75 -10.09
CA THR A 47 19.74 -17.39 -10.72
C THR A 47 20.15 -15.95 -10.45
N ILE A 48 19.20 -15.01 -10.43
CA ILE A 48 19.48 -13.58 -10.24
C ILE A 48 19.40 -13.26 -8.75
N VAL A 49 20.54 -12.89 -8.17
CA VAL A 49 20.58 -12.38 -6.79
C VAL A 49 20.00 -10.97 -6.77
N ARG A 50 18.78 -10.83 -6.24
CA ARG A 50 18.13 -9.53 -6.05
C ARG A 50 18.89 -8.72 -5.00
N GLN A 51 19.32 -7.51 -5.38
CA GLN A 51 19.87 -6.55 -4.44
C GLN A 51 18.74 -5.70 -3.86
N TYR A 52 18.48 -5.88 -2.56
CA TYR A 52 17.47 -5.10 -1.83
C TYR A 52 18.03 -3.73 -1.43
N LEU A 53 17.20 -2.70 -1.52
CA LEU A 53 17.55 -1.39 -1.01
C LEU A 53 17.57 -1.41 0.53
N GLN A 54 18.69 -1.01 1.10
CA GLN A 54 18.83 -0.91 2.55
C GLN A 54 18.01 0.27 3.10
N PRO A 55 17.59 0.24 4.38
CA PRO A 55 16.79 1.31 4.98
C PRO A 55 17.45 2.69 4.88
N SER A 56 18.78 2.76 5.01
CA SER A 56 19.55 4.00 4.85
C SER A 56 19.44 4.61 3.44
N ALA A 57 19.32 3.78 2.40
CA ALA A 57 19.11 4.25 1.03
C ALA A 57 17.74 4.93 0.89
N TYR A 58 16.68 4.39 1.52
CA TYR A 58 15.37 5.04 1.55
C TYR A 58 15.41 6.39 2.27
N GLN A 59 16.15 6.48 3.38
CA GLN A 59 16.34 7.76 4.09
C GLN A 59 17.00 8.80 3.18
N GLN A 60 18.06 8.44 2.45
CA GLN A 60 18.74 9.33 1.51
C GLN A 60 17.84 9.76 0.35
N LEU A 61 17.13 8.80 -0.27
CA LEU A 61 16.22 9.08 -1.38
C LEU A 61 15.07 10.01 -0.96
N ALA A 62 14.54 9.82 0.25
CA ALA A 62 13.42 10.61 0.78
C ALA A 62 13.83 12.02 1.28
N GLN A 63 15.12 12.39 1.25
CA GLN A 63 15.53 13.78 1.55
C GLN A 63 14.97 14.79 0.55
N ASN A 64 14.79 14.38 -0.71
CA ASN A 64 14.13 15.18 -1.73
C ASN A 64 12.80 14.54 -2.11
N CYS A 65 11.72 14.97 -1.45
CA CYS A 65 10.41 14.36 -1.63
C CYS A 65 9.86 14.48 -3.06
N SER A 66 10.06 15.62 -3.74
CA SER A 66 9.63 15.76 -5.14
C SER A 66 10.32 14.74 -6.04
N SER A 67 11.63 14.55 -5.85
CA SER A 67 12.40 13.53 -6.56
C SER A 67 11.97 12.11 -6.17
N PHE A 68 11.78 11.83 -4.88
CA PHE A 68 11.35 10.54 -4.37
C PHE A 68 10.00 10.12 -4.98
N ILE A 69 8.98 10.97 -4.87
CA ILE A 69 7.63 10.72 -5.37
C ILE A 69 7.68 10.44 -6.88
N LEU A 70 8.40 11.27 -7.64
CA LEU A 70 8.51 11.14 -9.09
C LEU A 70 9.24 9.87 -9.51
N HIS A 71 10.43 9.61 -8.95
CA HIS A 71 11.28 8.48 -9.35
C HIS A 71 10.81 7.14 -8.81
N ARG A 72 10.05 7.13 -7.71
CA ARG A 72 9.41 5.91 -7.21
C ARG A 72 8.10 5.60 -7.91
N GLY A 73 7.51 6.56 -8.62
CA GLY A 73 6.30 6.34 -9.43
C GLY A 73 5.00 6.39 -8.61
N TYR A 74 4.90 7.32 -7.67
CA TYR A 74 3.67 7.51 -6.90
C TYR A 74 2.59 8.23 -7.71
N ILE A 75 1.34 7.77 -7.58
CA ILE A 75 0.17 8.39 -8.20
C ILE A 75 -0.35 9.50 -7.27
N THR A 76 -0.03 10.76 -7.60
CA THR A 76 -0.35 11.94 -6.75
C THR A 76 -1.58 12.72 -7.19
N ILE A 77 -2.31 12.22 -8.19
CA ILE A 77 -3.59 12.79 -8.63
C ILE A 77 -4.71 11.75 -8.48
N PRO A 78 -5.94 12.14 -8.11
CA PRO A 78 -7.08 11.23 -8.17
C PRO A 78 -7.33 10.80 -9.62
N MET A 79 -7.47 9.49 -9.85
CA MET A 79 -7.60 8.93 -11.20
C MET A 79 -9.04 8.96 -11.74
N SER A 80 -10.02 9.26 -10.89
CA SER A 80 -11.43 9.46 -11.25
C SER A 80 -12.16 10.29 -10.18
N GLU A 81 -13.31 10.86 -10.53
CA GLU A 81 -14.18 11.58 -9.59
C GLU A 81 -14.76 10.64 -8.51
N MET A 82 -15.14 9.41 -8.91
CA MET A 82 -15.59 8.38 -7.99
C MET A 82 -14.54 8.08 -6.91
N GLU A 83 -13.27 7.94 -7.29
CA GLU A 83 -12.20 7.74 -6.32
C GLU A 83 -11.96 8.97 -5.44
N ARG A 84 -12.12 10.18 -5.96
CA ARG A 84 -11.96 11.44 -5.21
C ARG A 84 -13.00 11.59 -4.11
N GLU A 85 -14.26 11.28 -4.43
CA GLU A 85 -15.40 11.43 -3.51
C GLU A 85 -15.58 10.24 -2.54
N PHE A 86 -14.77 9.19 -2.68
CA PHE A 86 -14.78 8.02 -1.81
C PHE A 86 -13.42 7.77 -1.13
N PRO A 87 -12.98 8.62 -0.18
CA PRO A 87 -11.73 8.40 0.53
C PRO A 87 -11.76 7.13 1.39
N VAL A 88 -10.65 6.39 1.38
CA VAL A 88 -10.43 5.20 2.21
C VAL A 88 -9.29 5.46 3.19
N ALA A 89 -9.44 4.98 4.41
CA ALA A 89 -8.42 5.04 5.45
C ALA A 89 -7.74 3.67 5.59
N PHE A 90 -6.41 3.67 5.65
CA PHE A 90 -5.60 2.47 5.82
C PHE A 90 -4.76 2.55 7.09
N SER A 91 -4.67 1.45 7.82
CA SER A 91 -3.55 1.21 8.74
C SER A 91 -2.57 0.23 8.09
N ILE A 92 -1.27 0.45 8.29
CA ILE A 92 -0.22 -0.48 7.84
C ILE A 92 0.69 -0.77 9.01
N LEU A 93 0.67 -2.01 9.50
CA LEU A 93 1.53 -2.49 10.57
C LEU A 93 2.78 -3.15 10.01
N MET A 94 3.98 -2.73 10.41
CA MET A 94 5.23 -3.31 9.92
C MET A 94 6.34 -3.39 10.98
N TYR A 95 7.36 -4.22 10.73
CA TYR A 95 8.51 -4.33 11.64
C TYR A 95 9.88 -4.65 11.00
N LYS A 96 9.97 -5.02 9.71
CA LYS A 96 11.26 -5.49 9.13
C LYS A 96 11.57 -5.08 7.69
N ASP A 97 10.60 -5.12 6.77
CA ASP A 97 10.87 -5.07 5.33
C ASP A 97 10.43 -3.72 4.76
N ILE A 98 11.39 -2.80 4.66
CA ILE A 98 11.15 -1.43 4.17
C ILE A 98 10.78 -1.40 2.69
N GLU A 99 11.34 -2.31 1.89
CA GLU A 99 11.09 -2.35 0.45
C GLU A 99 9.68 -2.89 0.18
N MET A 100 9.25 -3.94 0.89
CA MET A 100 7.88 -4.42 0.80
C MET A 100 6.87 -3.39 1.28
N PHE A 101 7.17 -2.68 2.38
CA PHE A 101 6.36 -1.56 2.84
C PHE A 101 6.22 -0.47 1.77
N GLU A 102 7.33 0.01 1.20
CA GLU A 102 7.28 1.08 0.20
C GLU A 102 6.54 0.63 -1.06
N ARG A 103 6.74 -0.62 -1.49
CA ARG A 103 6.02 -1.20 -2.63
C ARG A 103 4.53 -1.28 -2.38
N LEU A 104 4.12 -1.72 -1.18
CA LEU A 104 2.71 -1.74 -0.77
C LEU A 104 2.15 -0.33 -0.77
N LEU A 105 2.80 0.60 -0.05
CA LEU A 105 2.36 1.99 0.05
C LEU A 105 2.20 2.60 -1.34
N ARG A 106 3.18 2.46 -2.22
CA ARG A 106 3.09 2.94 -3.61
C ARG A 106 1.92 2.34 -4.38
N ALA A 107 1.67 1.04 -4.23
CA ALA A 107 0.59 0.35 -4.93
C ALA A 107 -0.80 0.88 -4.53
N ILE A 108 -1.00 1.17 -3.24
CA ILE A 108 -2.29 1.61 -2.70
C ILE A 108 -2.42 3.13 -2.57
N TYR A 109 -1.32 3.89 -2.64
CA TYR A 109 -1.31 5.33 -2.37
C TYR A 109 -2.19 6.10 -3.35
N ARG A 110 -3.09 6.94 -2.82
CA ARG A 110 -3.84 7.95 -3.56
C ARG A 110 -3.92 9.21 -2.70
N PRO A 111 -3.89 10.41 -3.30
CA PRO A 111 -3.82 11.67 -2.56
C PRO A 111 -5.07 11.96 -1.69
N GLN A 112 -6.23 11.38 -2.04
CA GLN A 112 -7.46 11.58 -1.27
C GLN A 112 -7.63 10.61 -0.09
N ASN A 113 -6.91 9.49 -0.07
CA ASN A 113 -6.99 8.48 1.00
C ASN A 113 -6.14 8.92 2.21
N LEU A 114 -6.25 8.21 3.35
CA LEU A 114 -5.40 8.43 4.53
C LEU A 114 -4.66 7.14 4.90
N TYR A 115 -3.43 7.29 5.40
CA TYR A 115 -2.57 6.16 5.74
C TYR A 115 -1.90 6.39 7.09
N CYS A 116 -2.25 5.57 8.08
CA CYS A 116 -1.56 5.49 9.35
C CYS A 116 -0.54 4.34 9.32
N ILE A 117 0.72 4.65 9.58
CA ILE A 117 1.81 3.67 9.55
C ILE A 117 2.27 3.39 10.97
N HIS A 118 2.13 2.16 11.42
CA HIS A 118 2.68 1.71 12.68
C HIS A 118 3.95 0.89 12.43
N VAL A 119 5.04 1.33 13.05
CA VAL A 119 6.29 0.57 13.08
C VAL A 119 6.49 0.02 14.48
N ASP A 120 6.52 -1.30 14.59
CA ASP A 120 6.66 -2.00 15.86
C ASP A 120 7.85 -1.47 16.67
N ALA A 121 7.68 -1.34 17.98
CA ALA A 121 8.76 -0.92 18.87
C ALA A 121 9.94 -1.91 18.92
N LYS A 122 9.80 -3.12 18.37
CA LYS A 122 10.90 -4.07 18.18
C LYS A 122 11.68 -3.90 16.88
N ALA A 123 11.18 -3.11 15.93
CA ALA A 123 11.88 -2.83 14.68
C ALA A 123 13.17 -2.04 14.98
N SER A 124 14.19 -2.22 14.14
CA SER A 124 15.43 -1.44 14.26
C SER A 124 15.18 0.04 14.01
N ASP A 125 16.04 0.89 14.57
CA ASP A 125 15.95 2.33 14.36
C ASP A 125 16.15 2.72 12.90
N ASP A 126 16.96 1.97 12.14
CA ASP A 126 17.13 2.18 10.71
C ASP A 126 15.82 2.01 9.92
N ILE A 127 15.02 1.00 10.28
CA ILE A 127 13.69 0.78 9.68
C ILE A 127 12.76 1.91 10.10
N PHE A 128 12.71 2.23 11.38
CA PHE A 128 11.85 3.31 11.89
C PHE A 128 12.16 4.65 11.19
N ASN A 129 13.44 5.03 11.12
CA ASN A 129 13.89 6.27 10.51
C ASN A 129 13.64 6.30 8.99
N ALA A 130 13.77 5.17 8.30
CA ALA A 130 13.43 5.06 6.89
C ALA A 130 11.94 5.29 6.64
N VAL A 131 11.07 4.67 7.43
CA VAL A 131 9.62 4.87 7.31
C VAL A 131 9.25 6.33 7.64
N VAL A 132 9.83 6.91 8.69
CA VAL A 132 9.64 8.33 9.02
C VAL A 132 10.06 9.23 7.86
N ALA A 133 11.19 8.95 7.20
CA ALA A 133 11.64 9.73 6.06
C ALA A 133 10.65 9.64 4.88
N ILE A 134 10.17 8.43 4.56
CA ILE A 134 9.18 8.22 3.49
C ILE A 134 7.85 8.94 3.80
N THR A 135 7.30 8.76 5.01
CA THR A 135 6.00 9.33 5.38
C THR A 135 5.99 10.86 5.33
N LYS A 136 7.10 11.52 5.68
CA LYS A 136 7.25 12.99 5.58
C LYS A 136 7.09 13.54 4.16
N CYS A 137 7.20 12.70 3.13
CA CYS A 137 6.99 13.13 1.75
C CYS A 137 5.53 13.26 1.35
N PHE A 138 4.58 12.84 2.19
CA PHE A 138 3.16 12.84 1.86
C PHE A 138 2.35 13.57 2.94
N GLY A 139 1.38 14.40 2.55
CA GLY A 139 0.54 15.12 3.50
C GLY A 139 -0.52 14.25 4.21
N ASN A 140 -0.84 13.09 3.62
CA ASN A 140 -1.89 12.16 4.02
C ASN A 140 -1.36 10.79 4.48
N VAL A 141 -0.04 10.63 4.61
CA VAL A 141 0.61 9.47 5.22
C VAL A 141 1.30 9.93 6.48
N PHE A 142 1.09 9.25 7.60
CA PHE A 142 1.68 9.66 8.89
C PHE A 142 2.00 8.45 9.77
N MET A 143 2.93 8.66 10.69
CA MET A 143 3.28 7.67 11.71
C MET A 143 2.20 7.61 12.78
N ALA A 144 1.87 6.42 13.26
CA ALA A 144 1.03 6.23 14.43
C ALA A 144 1.57 7.00 15.64
N SER A 145 0.69 7.58 16.44
CA SER A 145 1.02 8.40 17.61
C SER A 145 1.72 7.62 18.71
N GLN A 146 1.49 6.31 18.79
CA GLN A 146 2.09 5.41 19.77
C GLN A 146 2.78 4.22 19.11
N ARG A 147 4.05 3.98 19.47
CA ARG A 147 4.77 2.75 19.11
C ARG A 147 4.47 1.66 20.11
N ILE A 148 3.95 0.54 19.61
CA ILE A 148 3.57 -0.63 20.42
C ILE A 148 4.57 -1.75 20.15
N ARG A 149 5.04 -2.40 21.21
CA ARG A 149 5.84 -3.62 21.10
C ARG A 149 4.92 -4.82 20.94
N VAL A 150 4.70 -5.28 19.71
CA VAL A 150 3.72 -6.36 19.46
C VAL A 150 4.29 -7.72 19.86
N LYS A 151 3.60 -8.39 20.78
CA LYS A 151 3.80 -9.79 21.14
C LYS A 151 2.75 -10.65 20.47
N TRP A 152 3.18 -11.63 19.69
CA TRP A 152 2.29 -12.53 18.96
C TRP A 152 1.41 -13.35 19.93
N GLY A 153 0.15 -13.59 19.56
CA GLY A 153 -0.82 -14.30 20.38
C GLY A 153 -1.28 -13.55 21.64
N LYS A 154 -0.99 -12.24 21.74
CA LYS A 154 -1.42 -11.37 22.84
C LYS A 154 -2.25 -10.20 22.32
N LEU A 155 -2.97 -9.56 23.23
CA LEU A 155 -3.80 -8.37 22.94
C LEU A 155 -3.02 -7.25 22.22
N SER A 156 -1.71 -7.18 22.43
CA SER A 156 -0.81 -6.21 21.76
C SER A 156 -0.83 -6.27 20.23
N VAL A 157 -1.36 -7.34 19.61
CA VAL A 157 -1.56 -7.40 18.16
C VAL A 157 -2.66 -6.43 17.71
N LEU A 158 -3.69 -6.24 18.54
CA LEU A 158 -4.84 -5.36 18.25
C LEU A 158 -4.55 -3.89 18.58
N THR A 159 -3.77 -3.63 19.64
CA THR A 159 -3.47 -2.28 20.11
C THR A 159 -2.97 -1.31 19.02
N PRO A 160 -2.01 -1.64 18.14
CA PRO A 160 -1.56 -0.72 17.12
C PRO A 160 -2.62 -0.39 16.06
N GLU A 161 -3.57 -1.31 15.80
CA GLU A 161 -4.71 -1.02 14.92
C GLU A 161 -5.63 0.03 15.56
N LEU A 162 -5.94 -0.13 16.86
CA LEU A 162 -6.77 0.81 17.60
C LEU A 162 -6.15 2.21 17.65
N VAL A 163 -4.83 2.29 17.87
CA VAL A 163 -4.09 3.55 17.81
C VAL A 163 -4.23 4.19 16.43
N CYS A 164 -4.03 3.42 15.36
CA CYS A 164 -4.19 3.96 14.02
C CYS A 164 -5.62 4.39 13.71
N MET A 165 -6.64 3.65 14.15
CA MET A 165 -8.04 4.04 14.02
C MET A 165 -8.30 5.40 14.69
N GLU A 166 -7.83 5.58 15.92
CA GLU A 166 -7.93 6.84 16.66
C GLU A 166 -7.23 7.99 15.92
N ASP A 167 -5.99 7.79 15.47
CA ASP A 167 -5.24 8.82 14.75
C ASP A 167 -5.91 9.20 13.41
N LEU A 168 -6.46 8.20 12.69
CA LEU A 168 -7.18 8.41 11.42
C LEU A 168 -8.47 9.21 11.65
N LEU A 169 -9.22 8.91 12.71
CA LEU A 169 -10.43 9.65 13.10
C LEU A 169 -10.11 11.10 13.48
N HIS A 170 -9.02 11.33 14.22
CA HIS A 170 -8.56 12.67 14.58
C HIS A 170 -8.11 13.48 13.36
N ARG A 171 -7.52 12.82 12.36
CA ARG A 171 -7.00 13.49 11.15
C ARG A 171 -8.12 13.91 10.20
N SER A 172 -9.16 13.09 10.04
CA SER A 172 -10.30 13.38 9.18
C SER A 172 -11.44 12.41 9.48
N SER A 173 -12.69 12.89 9.40
CA SER A 173 -13.89 12.05 9.46
C SER A 173 -14.53 11.82 8.08
N LYS A 174 -13.87 12.25 6.99
CA LYS A 174 -14.43 12.21 5.63
C LYS A 174 -14.31 10.84 4.95
N TRP A 175 -13.38 10.01 5.40
CA TRP A 175 -13.18 8.67 4.84
C TRP A 175 -14.35 7.75 5.15
N LYS A 176 -14.59 6.79 4.27
CA LYS A 176 -15.81 5.94 4.27
C LYS A 176 -15.59 4.58 4.91
N TYR A 177 -14.41 4.02 4.70
CA TYR A 177 -14.03 2.69 5.12
C TYR A 177 -12.62 2.69 5.69
N PHE A 178 -12.42 1.84 6.69
CA PHE A 178 -11.13 1.52 7.27
C PHE A 178 -10.69 0.13 6.78
N ILE A 179 -9.44 0.01 6.34
CA ILE A 179 -8.83 -1.26 5.95
C ILE A 179 -7.49 -1.39 6.66
N ASN A 180 -7.34 -2.43 7.48
CA ASN A 180 -6.05 -2.72 8.09
C ASN A 180 -5.21 -3.64 7.22
N LEU A 181 -3.91 -3.38 7.20
CA LEU A 181 -2.94 -4.14 6.44
C LEU A 181 -1.67 -4.40 7.27
N THR A 182 -0.94 -5.44 6.89
CA THR A 182 0.44 -5.66 7.31
C THR A 182 1.40 -5.29 6.20
N GLY A 183 2.64 -4.92 6.55
CA GLY A 183 3.67 -4.52 5.58
C GLY A 183 4.14 -5.61 4.62
N GLN A 184 3.54 -6.81 4.64
CA GLN A 184 3.83 -7.92 3.73
C GLN A 184 2.67 -8.25 2.78
N GLU A 185 1.55 -7.55 2.89
CA GLU A 185 0.41 -7.74 1.98
C GLU A 185 0.59 -6.97 0.67
N PHE A 186 -0.22 -7.31 -0.33
CA PHE A 186 -0.19 -6.64 -1.64
C PHE A 186 -1.58 -6.63 -2.29
N PRO A 187 -2.01 -5.52 -2.90
CA PRO A 187 -3.35 -5.42 -3.49
C PRO A 187 -3.48 -6.27 -4.76
N LEU A 188 -4.62 -6.96 -4.89
CA LEU A 188 -5.04 -7.67 -6.12
C LEU A 188 -6.08 -6.89 -6.93
N LYS A 189 -6.43 -5.69 -6.47
CA LYS A 189 -7.42 -4.80 -7.06
C LYS A 189 -6.84 -3.38 -7.07
N SER A 190 -7.14 -2.65 -8.13
CA SER A 190 -6.86 -1.22 -8.20
C SER A 190 -7.70 -0.44 -7.18
N ASN A 191 -7.29 0.80 -6.86
CA ASN A 191 -8.07 1.67 -5.97
C ASN A 191 -9.49 1.92 -6.52
N PHE A 192 -9.65 2.04 -7.84
CA PHE A 192 -10.98 2.18 -8.46
C PHE A 192 -11.86 0.95 -8.26
N GLU A 193 -11.31 -0.26 -8.45
CA GLU A 193 -12.05 -1.50 -8.18
C GLU A 193 -12.39 -1.64 -6.69
N LEU A 194 -11.46 -1.28 -5.80
CA LEU A 194 -11.70 -1.26 -4.36
C LEU A 194 -12.85 -0.31 -4.01
N VAL A 195 -12.83 0.93 -4.50
CA VAL A 195 -13.91 1.91 -4.28
C VAL A 195 -15.25 1.37 -4.79
N LYS A 196 -15.29 0.70 -5.94
CA LYS A 196 -16.51 0.06 -6.45
C LYS A 196 -17.04 -1.03 -5.52
N ILE A 197 -16.16 -1.91 -5.03
CA ILE A 197 -16.52 -2.99 -4.09
C ILE A 197 -17.09 -2.38 -2.80
N LEU A 198 -16.39 -1.41 -2.20
CA LEU A 198 -16.81 -0.77 -0.96
C LEU A 198 -18.09 0.05 -1.12
N THR A 199 -18.30 0.67 -2.29
CA THR A 199 -19.57 1.34 -2.60
C THR A 199 -20.72 0.34 -2.58
N ALA A 200 -20.52 -0.87 -3.12
CA ALA A 200 -21.54 -1.92 -3.12
C ALA A 200 -21.87 -2.43 -1.70
N PHE A 201 -20.95 -2.31 -0.73
CA PHE A 201 -21.23 -2.65 0.67
C PHE A 201 -22.19 -1.67 1.36
N ASN A 202 -22.38 -0.46 0.82
CA ASN A 202 -23.39 0.50 1.26
C ASN A 202 -23.41 0.76 2.78
N GLY A 203 -22.22 0.98 3.37
CA GLY A 203 -22.06 1.23 4.81
C GLY A 203 -21.99 -0.04 5.68
N SER A 204 -22.10 -1.23 5.09
CA SER A 204 -21.89 -2.49 5.80
C SER A 204 -20.40 -2.76 6.01
N ASN A 205 -20.06 -3.45 7.10
CA ASN A 205 -18.71 -3.97 7.33
C ASN A 205 -18.54 -5.34 6.67
N ASP A 206 -17.34 -5.63 6.17
CA ASP A 206 -16.96 -6.95 5.69
C ASP A 206 -15.77 -7.46 6.52
N ALA A 207 -15.99 -8.55 7.25
CA ALA A 207 -15.00 -9.18 8.10
C ALA A 207 -15.33 -10.66 8.27
N GLU A 208 -14.31 -11.51 8.20
CA GLU A 208 -14.46 -12.92 8.51
C GLU A 208 -14.76 -13.13 10.00
N TYR A 209 -15.79 -13.91 10.31
CA TYR A 209 -16.09 -14.32 11.68
C TYR A 209 -16.44 -15.81 11.73
N ALA A 210 -15.94 -16.50 12.75
CA ALA A 210 -16.27 -17.89 13.02
C ALA A 210 -17.37 -17.97 14.08
N VAL A 211 -18.49 -18.62 13.76
CA VAL A 211 -19.55 -18.93 14.73
C VAL A 211 -19.24 -20.25 15.43
N ARG A 212 -18.94 -20.21 16.73
CA ARG A 212 -18.96 -21.44 17.55
C ARG A 212 -20.41 -21.80 17.85
N ARG A 213 -20.93 -22.83 17.17
CA ARG A 213 -22.20 -23.48 17.56
C ARG A 213 -21.92 -24.36 18.77
N TYR A 214 -22.46 -24.01 19.93
CA TYR A 214 -22.53 -24.91 21.07
C TYR A 214 -23.69 -25.88 20.81
N THR A 215 -23.37 -27.15 20.54
CA THR A 215 -24.37 -28.22 20.65
C THR A 215 -24.63 -28.45 22.13
N ALA A 216 -25.88 -28.27 22.56
CA ALA A 216 -26.34 -28.59 23.90
C ALA A 216 -26.25 -30.10 24.19
#